data_AF-A0AAV1IKU8-F1
#
_entry.id   AF-A0AAV1IKU8-F1
#
_cell.length_a   1.000
_cell.length_b   1.000
_cell.length_c   1.000
_cell.angle_alpha   90.00
_cell.angle_beta   90.00
_cell.angle_gamma   90.00
#
_symmetry.space_group_name_H-M   'P 1'
#
loop_
_entity.id
_entity.type
_entity.pdbx_description
1 polymer ?
#
loop_
_entity_poly.entity_id
_entity_poly.type
_entity_poly.pdbx_seq_one_letter_code
_entity_poly.pdbx_strand_id
1 'polypeptide(L)'
;MAVSGGSASMMSVTGTEPLATRRHGEIQLILGPMFSGKTSELMRRVRRYRLFNKCLLLSYKGDNRYSSDAAIITHDRTELKAKSVLTLSEAENAAYSYDIIGIDEGQFLPDLVEHAERWANMGKIVIVAALDGTFQRKPFNQILQLVPLAEEVLKLRAICSHCRKEAAFTHRIGHEEDIEVVGGAEAYTAACRACYHRLTADKSQPAPLTEGRPRPQQKQRTAPAKTRSMTGARRVKQHHSHDENTPADTVAKTERRLSGLSLR
;
A
#
# COMPACT_ATOMS: atom_id res chain seq x y z
N MET A 1 -56.73 -36.28 -38.24
CA MET A 1 -55.31 -35.89 -38.16
C MET A 1 -55.24 -34.40 -38.40
N ALA A 2 -54.86 -33.65 -37.37
CA ALA A 2 -54.71 -32.19 -37.40
C ALA A 2 -53.38 -31.83 -38.05
N VAL A 3 -53.36 -30.77 -38.87
CA VAL A 3 -52.19 -29.90 -39.03
C VAL A 3 -52.66 -28.50 -39.38
N SER A 4 -52.51 -27.62 -38.40
CA SER A 4 -52.72 -26.17 -38.42
C SER A 4 -51.58 -25.47 -39.17
N GLY A 5 -51.90 -24.65 -40.17
CA GLY A 5 -50.95 -23.71 -40.79
C GLY A 5 -51.14 -22.31 -40.21
N GLY A 6 -50.23 -21.91 -39.33
CA GLY A 6 -50.24 -20.60 -38.65
C GLY A 6 -49.88 -19.44 -39.57
N SER A 7 -50.61 -18.34 -39.42
CA SER A 7 -50.32 -17.04 -40.03
C SER A 7 -49.05 -16.45 -39.41
N ALA A 8 -48.03 -16.20 -40.23
CA ALA A 8 -46.81 -15.53 -39.82
C ALA A 8 -47.09 -14.03 -39.62
N SER A 9 -47.15 -13.61 -38.35
CA SER A 9 -47.20 -12.21 -37.97
C SER A 9 -45.85 -11.54 -38.28
N MET A 10 -45.88 -10.53 -39.14
CA MET A 10 -44.74 -9.65 -39.40
C MET A 10 -44.43 -8.87 -38.12
N MET A 11 -43.40 -9.29 -37.39
CA MET A 11 -42.83 -8.48 -36.33
C MET A 11 -42.02 -7.34 -36.96
N SER A 12 -42.58 -6.15 -36.92
CA SER A 12 -41.89 -4.89 -37.20
C SER A 12 -40.77 -4.71 -36.17
N VAL A 13 -39.52 -4.89 -36.58
CA VAL A 13 -38.34 -4.52 -35.79
C VAL A 13 -38.19 -3.00 -35.85
N THR A 14 -38.98 -2.29 -35.04
CA THR A 14 -38.79 -0.87 -34.77
C THR A 14 -38.17 -0.73 -33.39
N GLY A 15 -36.87 -0.47 -33.35
CA GLY A 15 -36.15 -0.29 -32.08
C GLY A 15 -34.63 -0.31 -32.23
N THR A 16 -34.07 0.53 -33.11
CA THR A 16 -32.70 0.99 -32.88
C THR A 16 -32.77 2.05 -31.79
N GLU A 17 -32.80 1.59 -30.54
CA GLU A 17 -32.30 2.38 -29.43
C GLU A 17 -30.93 2.95 -29.84
N PRO A 18 -30.67 4.27 -29.65
CA PRO A 18 -29.34 4.78 -29.92
C PRO A 18 -28.38 3.93 -29.10
N LEU A 19 -27.34 3.39 -29.76
CA LEU A 19 -26.30 2.61 -29.11
C LEU A 19 -25.70 3.54 -28.05
N ALA A 20 -26.24 3.51 -26.82
CA ALA A 20 -25.74 4.27 -25.71
C ALA A 20 -24.26 3.95 -25.68
N THR A 21 -23.41 4.95 -25.97
CA THR A 21 -21.98 4.76 -26.22
C THR A 21 -21.46 3.88 -25.10
N ARG A 22 -21.29 2.58 -25.38
CA ARG A 22 -20.91 1.61 -24.35
C ARG A 22 -19.58 2.12 -23.86
N ARG A 23 -19.53 2.53 -22.60
CA ARG A 23 -18.26 2.93 -22.01
C ARG A 23 -17.40 1.66 -22.05
N HIS A 24 -16.37 1.69 -22.88
CA HIS A 24 -15.40 0.61 -22.94
C HIS A 24 -14.59 0.72 -21.66
N GLY A 25 -14.84 -0.19 -20.72
CA GLY A 25 -13.95 -0.35 -19.59
C GLY A 25 -12.67 -1.03 -20.03
N GLU A 26 -11.62 -0.88 -19.24
CA GLU A 26 -10.30 -1.46 -19.52
C GLU A 26 -9.50 -1.59 -18.21
N ILE A 27 -8.54 -2.51 -18.21
CA ILE A 27 -7.53 -2.68 -17.17
C ILE A 27 -6.17 -2.26 -17.76
N GLN A 28 -5.55 -1.28 -17.12
CA GLN A 28 -4.19 -0.84 -17.40
C GLN A 28 -3.28 -1.28 -16.26
N LEU A 29 -2.30 -2.14 -16.54
CA LEU A 29 -1.40 -2.71 -15.54
C LEU A 29 0.01 -2.12 -15.65
N ILE A 30 0.44 -1.41 -14.62
CA ILE A 30 1.77 -0.80 -14.48
C ILE A 30 2.58 -1.66 -13.49
N LEU A 31 3.52 -2.42 -14.03
CA LEU A 31 4.43 -3.30 -13.32
C LEU A 31 5.83 -2.70 -13.19
N GLY A 32 6.65 -3.31 -12.34
CA GLY A 32 8.07 -2.99 -12.23
C GLY A 32 8.60 -3.09 -10.81
N PRO A 33 9.92 -3.06 -10.63
CA PRO A 33 10.54 -3.17 -9.31
C PRO A 33 10.22 -1.93 -8.45
N MET A 34 10.63 -1.96 -7.19
CA MET A 34 10.63 -0.75 -6.37
C MET A 34 11.50 0.34 -7.03
N PHE A 35 11.17 1.61 -6.77
CA PHE A 35 11.89 2.79 -7.29
C PHE A 35 11.80 3.00 -8.82
N SER A 36 10.92 2.28 -9.52
CA SER A 36 10.69 2.43 -10.97
C SER A 36 9.67 3.52 -11.35
N GLY A 37 9.07 4.20 -10.36
CA GLY A 37 8.12 5.28 -10.60
C GLY A 37 6.67 4.83 -10.88
N LYS A 38 6.27 3.61 -10.49
CA LYS A 38 4.91 3.08 -10.71
C LYS A 38 3.81 4.01 -10.23
N THR A 39 3.86 4.45 -8.97
CA THR A 39 2.92 5.41 -8.39
C THR A 39 2.89 6.71 -9.19
N SER A 40 4.04 7.20 -9.65
CA SER A 40 4.12 8.42 -10.48
C SER A 40 3.43 8.24 -11.83
N GLU A 41 3.61 7.09 -12.48
CA GLU A 41 2.95 6.76 -13.76
C GLU A 41 1.44 6.57 -13.58
N LEU A 42 1.02 5.87 -12.52
CA LEU A 42 -0.40 5.77 -12.13
C LEU A 42 -1.03 7.15 -11.99
N MET A 43 -0.41 8.02 -11.20
CA MET A 43 -0.90 9.37 -10.97
C MET A 43 -0.92 10.21 -12.25
N ARG A 44 0.08 10.07 -13.12
CA ARG A 44 0.12 10.76 -14.41
C ARG A 44 -1.10 10.37 -15.27
N ARG A 45 -1.44 9.07 -15.32
CA ARG A 45 -2.60 8.58 -16.07
C ARG A 45 -3.92 9.02 -15.43
N VAL A 46 -4.07 8.90 -14.11
CA VAL A 46 -5.27 9.34 -13.38
C VAL A 46 -5.52 10.84 -13.57
N ARG A 47 -4.47 11.69 -13.51
CA ARG A 47 -4.60 13.14 -13.74
C ARG A 47 -5.09 13.47 -15.15
N ARG A 48 -4.65 12.73 -16.17
CA ARG A 48 -5.11 12.90 -17.55
C ARG A 48 -6.62 12.69 -17.67
N TYR A 49 -7.19 11.69 -16.98
CA TYR A 49 -8.63 11.46 -16.99
C TYR A 49 -9.42 12.43 -16.10
N ARG A 50 -8.83 12.90 -14.99
CA ARG A 50 -9.48 13.78 -13.99
C ARG A 50 -10.03 15.07 -14.59
N LEU A 51 -9.48 15.53 -15.72
CA LEU A 51 -9.96 16.72 -16.41
C LEU A 51 -11.44 16.60 -16.82
N PHE A 52 -11.93 15.39 -17.08
CA PHE A 52 -13.29 15.15 -17.59
C PHE A 52 -14.05 14.03 -16.88
N ASN A 53 -13.42 13.34 -15.91
CA ASN A 53 -13.99 12.15 -15.26
C ASN A 53 -13.80 12.20 -13.75
N LYS A 54 -14.68 11.51 -13.02
CA LYS A 54 -14.51 11.27 -11.59
C LYS A 54 -13.50 10.15 -11.39
N CYS A 55 -12.43 10.44 -10.65
CA CYS A 55 -11.38 9.48 -10.34
C CYS A 55 -11.39 9.10 -8.85
N LEU A 56 -11.39 7.80 -8.57
CA LEU A 56 -11.12 7.23 -7.24
C LEU A 56 -9.69 6.72 -7.22
N LEU A 57 -8.95 7.02 -6.15
CA LEU A 57 -7.61 6.50 -5.93
C LEU A 57 -7.59 5.68 -4.65
N LEU A 58 -7.12 4.44 -4.76
CA LEU A 58 -7.05 3.47 -3.67
C LEU A 58 -5.58 3.12 -3.40
N SER A 59 -5.23 3.00 -2.14
CA SER A 59 -3.90 2.58 -1.69
C SER A 59 -4.02 1.49 -0.62
N TYR A 60 -2.98 0.68 -0.46
CA TYR A 60 -2.95 -0.33 0.58
C TYR A 60 -2.71 0.30 1.96
N LYS A 61 -3.59 0.02 2.92
CA LYS A 61 -3.54 0.59 4.28
C LYS A 61 -2.36 0.09 5.12
N GLY A 62 -1.85 -1.11 4.84
CA GLY A 62 -0.69 -1.64 5.54
C GLY A 62 0.64 -0.99 5.12
N ASP A 63 0.63 -0.18 4.06
CA ASP A 63 1.79 0.61 3.67
C ASP A 63 1.83 1.94 4.46
N ASN A 64 2.60 1.96 5.55
CA ASN A 64 2.79 3.13 6.41
C ASN A 64 4.10 3.88 6.13
N ARG A 65 4.80 3.58 5.03
CA ARG A 65 6.05 4.28 4.63
C ARG A 65 5.84 5.77 4.40
N TYR A 66 4.59 6.12 4.06
CA TYR A 66 4.11 7.48 3.99
C TYR A 66 3.05 7.62 5.07
N SER A 67 3.24 8.57 5.99
CA SER A 67 2.38 8.81 7.17
C SER A 67 0.88 8.75 6.83
N SER A 68 0.06 8.33 7.79
CA SER A 68 -1.38 7.98 7.75
C SER A 68 -2.37 8.96 7.09
N ASP A 69 -1.89 10.10 6.60
CA ASP A 69 -2.63 11.10 5.83
C ASP A 69 -1.92 11.43 4.50
N ALA A 70 -1.25 10.45 3.89
CA ALA A 70 -0.59 10.60 2.61
C ALA A 70 -1.63 10.87 1.50
N ALA A 71 -2.11 12.12 1.43
CA ALA A 71 -2.31 12.75 0.15
C ALA A 71 -1.06 12.38 -0.67
N ILE A 72 -1.26 11.78 -1.84
CA ILE A 72 -0.18 11.70 -2.81
C ILE A 72 0.02 13.15 -3.25
N ILE A 73 0.85 13.86 -2.48
CA ILE A 73 1.11 15.28 -2.63
C ILE A 73 1.84 15.44 -3.94
N THR A 74 1.19 16.15 -4.84
CA THR A 74 1.72 16.46 -6.15
C THR A 74 1.80 17.97 -6.23
N HIS A 75 2.86 18.46 -6.83
CA HIS A 75 3.28 19.88 -6.83
C HIS A 75 2.20 20.89 -7.30
N ASP A 76 1.07 20.42 -7.83
CA ASP A 76 0.03 21.23 -8.49
C ASP A 76 -1.19 21.60 -7.61
N ARG A 77 -1.09 21.52 -6.27
CA ARG A 77 -2.10 22.04 -5.30
C ARG A 77 -3.54 21.52 -5.40
N THR A 78 -3.87 20.59 -6.30
CA THR A 78 -5.11 19.80 -6.27
C THR A 78 -4.80 18.38 -5.80
N GLU A 79 -4.86 18.16 -4.49
CA GLU A 79 -4.66 16.83 -3.92
C GLU A 79 -5.74 15.87 -4.45
N LEU A 80 -5.31 14.70 -4.92
CA LEU A 80 -6.18 13.56 -5.14
C LEU A 80 -5.97 12.69 -3.91
N LYS A 81 -6.88 12.81 -2.93
CA LYS A 81 -6.76 12.07 -1.68
C LYS A 81 -7.01 10.59 -1.97
N ALA A 82 -6.01 9.76 -1.70
CA ALA A 82 -6.15 8.31 -1.78
C ALA A 82 -6.99 7.81 -0.61
N LYS A 83 -7.89 6.86 -0.87
CA LYS A 83 -8.59 6.10 0.17
C LYS A 83 -7.76 4.85 0.47
N SER A 84 -7.17 4.80 1.67
CA SER A 84 -6.44 3.62 2.13
C SER A 84 -7.40 2.49 2.52
N VAL A 85 -7.18 1.30 1.99
CA VAL A 85 -8.01 0.09 2.20
C VAL A 85 -7.14 -1.14 2.46
N LEU A 86 -7.67 -2.15 3.17
CA LEU A 86 -7.05 -3.47 3.26
C LEU A 86 -7.55 -4.41 2.15
N THR A 87 -8.81 -4.23 1.73
CA THR A 87 -9.42 -4.93 0.61
C THR A 87 -10.20 -3.97 -0.28
N LEU A 88 -10.32 -4.28 -1.57
CA LEU A 88 -11.07 -3.46 -2.52
C LEU A 88 -12.58 -3.47 -2.26
N SER A 89 -13.06 -4.54 -1.61
CA SER A 89 -14.44 -4.64 -1.12
C SER A 89 -14.86 -3.45 -0.26
N GLU A 90 -13.95 -2.84 0.52
CA GLU A 90 -14.21 -1.62 1.32
C GLU A 90 -14.56 -0.39 0.47
N ALA A 91 -14.18 -0.40 -0.81
CA ALA A 91 -14.40 0.68 -1.76
C ALA A 91 -15.49 0.37 -2.81
N GLU A 92 -16.08 -0.83 -2.79
CA GLU A 92 -17.05 -1.30 -3.79
C GLU A 92 -18.20 -0.30 -4.00
N ASN A 93 -18.90 0.10 -2.92
CA ASN A 93 -19.99 1.08 -3.01
C ASN A 93 -19.54 2.44 -3.55
N ALA A 94 -18.33 2.88 -3.20
CA ALA A 94 -17.79 4.14 -3.69
C ALA A 94 -17.50 4.04 -5.20
N ALA A 95 -16.90 2.93 -5.65
CA ALA A 95 -16.46 2.69 -7.03
C ALA A 95 -17.58 2.89 -8.06
N TYR A 96 -18.85 2.58 -7.74
CA TYR A 96 -20.00 2.82 -8.63
C TYR A 96 -20.08 4.27 -9.12
N SER A 97 -19.74 5.25 -8.26
CA SER A 97 -19.85 6.68 -8.54
C SER A 97 -18.68 7.29 -9.32
N TYR A 98 -17.65 6.50 -9.63
CA TYR A 98 -16.44 6.92 -10.33
C TYR A 98 -16.31 6.24 -11.68
N ASP A 99 -15.68 6.94 -12.62
CA ASP A 99 -15.43 6.43 -13.98
C ASP A 99 -14.05 5.76 -14.07
N ILE A 100 -13.09 6.28 -13.29
CA ILE A 100 -11.70 5.84 -13.27
C ILE A 100 -11.33 5.39 -11.86
N ILE A 101 -10.68 4.25 -11.74
CA ILE A 101 -10.21 3.70 -10.47
C ILE A 101 -8.71 3.47 -10.58
N GLY A 102 -7.92 4.26 -9.87
CA GLY A 102 -6.50 4.06 -9.68
C GLY A 102 -6.24 3.22 -8.44
N ILE A 103 -5.37 2.22 -8.53
CA ILE A 103 -5.01 1.32 -7.44
C ILE A 103 -3.49 1.30 -7.33
N ASP A 104 -2.96 1.79 -6.21
CA ASP A 104 -1.54 1.72 -5.90
C ASP A 104 -1.22 0.56 -4.95
N GLU A 105 -0.01 0.03 -5.09
CA GLU A 105 0.47 -1.14 -4.34
C GLU A 105 -0.47 -2.35 -4.42
N GLY A 106 -1.03 -2.59 -5.61
CA GLY A 106 -2.07 -3.60 -5.83
C GLY A 106 -1.67 -5.02 -5.42
N GLN A 107 -0.38 -5.33 -5.33
CA GLN A 107 0.08 -6.66 -4.92
C GLN A 107 -0.34 -7.04 -3.51
N PHE A 108 -0.67 -6.09 -2.65
CA PHE A 108 -1.10 -6.35 -1.27
C PHE A 108 -2.63 -6.50 -1.13
N LEU A 109 -3.39 -6.30 -2.21
CA LEU A 109 -4.85 -6.38 -2.21
C LEU A 109 -5.29 -7.78 -2.67
N PRO A 110 -5.79 -8.63 -1.75
CA PRO A 110 -6.05 -10.04 -2.06
C PRO A 110 -7.22 -10.23 -3.03
N ASP A 111 -8.14 -9.28 -3.10
CA ASP A 111 -9.33 -9.28 -3.94
C ASP A 111 -9.16 -8.44 -5.22
N LEU A 112 -7.91 -8.11 -5.60
CA LEU A 112 -7.57 -7.26 -6.74
C LEU A 112 -8.14 -7.77 -8.07
N VAL A 113 -7.86 -9.02 -8.41
CA VAL A 113 -8.19 -9.57 -9.74
C VAL A 113 -9.70 -9.54 -9.97
N GLU A 114 -10.47 -10.00 -8.97
CA GLU A 114 -11.93 -10.06 -9.03
C GLU A 114 -12.55 -8.67 -9.22
N HIS A 115 -12.09 -7.67 -8.45
CA HIS A 115 -12.64 -6.32 -8.51
C HIS A 115 -12.20 -5.57 -9.77
N ALA A 116 -10.94 -5.71 -10.20
CA ALA A 116 -10.47 -5.05 -11.42
C ALA A 116 -11.26 -5.54 -12.64
N GLU A 117 -11.44 -6.85 -12.78
CA GLU A 117 -12.24 -7.46 -13.84
C GLU A 117 -13.70 -7.03 -13.78
N ARG A 118 -14.31 -7.07 -12.59
CA ARG A 118 -15.71 -6.66 -12.41
C ARG A 118 -15.92 -5.20 -12.77
N TRP A 119 -15.07 -4.30 -12.27
CA TRP A 119 -15.18 -2.87 -12.53
C TRP A 119 -14.92 -2.53 -13.99
N ALA A 120 -13.96 -3.19 -14.65
CA ALA A 120 -13.75 -3.03 -16.09
C ALA A 120 -14.98 -3.49 -16.90
N ASN A 121 -15.56 -4.64 -16.57
CA ASN A 121 -16.79 -5.13 -17.19
C ASN A 121 -18.01 -4.20 -16.97
N MET A 122 -17.98 -3.37 -15.91
CA MET A 122 -18.98 -2.31 -15.68
C MET A 122 -18.70 -1.01 -16.47
N GLY A 123 -17.70 -1.00 -17.35
CA GLY A 123 -17.34 0.14 -18.19
C GLY A 123 -16.45 1.18 -17.50
N LYS A 124 -15.70 0.79 -16.46
CA LYS A 124 -14.75 1.66 -15.75
C LYS A 124 -13.33 1.44 -16.28
N ILE A 125 -12.50 2.47 -16.20
CA ILE A 125 -11.07 2.36 -16.48
C ILE A 125 -10.34 2.08 -15.15
N VAL A 126 -9.76 0.89 -15.04
CA VAL A 126 -9.04 0.43 -13.84
C VAL A 126 -7.55 0.50 -14.12
N ILE A 127 -6.82 1.33 -13.38
CA ILE A 127 -5.38 1.51 -13.54
C ILE A 127 -4.68 0.98 -12.30
N VAL A 128 -3.89 -0.07 -12.45
CA VAL A 128 -3.24 -0.78 -11.35
C VAL A 128 -1.74 -0.57 -11.41
N ALA A 129 -1.15 -0.05 -10.33
CA ALA A 129 0.30 -0.06 -10.11
C ALA A 129 0.65 -1.18 -9.11
N ALA A 130 1.56 -2.07 -9.49
CA ALA A 130 1.93 -3.21 -8.65
C ALA A 130 3.36 -3.70 -8.89
N LEU A 131 3.94 -4.37 -7.89
CA LEU A 131 5.13 -5.18 -8.07
C LEU A 131 4.78 -6.45 -8.87
N ASP A 132 5.56 -6.79 -9.89
CA ASP A 132 5.40 -8.05 -10.63
C ASP A 132 6.02 -9.25 -9.91
N GLY A 133 7.03 -9.00 -9.07
CA GLY A 133 7.67 -10.05 -8.31
C GLY A 133 8.24 -9.60 -6.96
N THR A 134 8.41 -10.56 -6.08
CA THR A 134 9.00 -10.40 -4.74
C THR A 134 10.51 -10.16 -4.83
N PHE A 135 11.17 -9.91 -3.70
CA PHE A 135 12.63 -9.81 -3.63
C PHE A 135 13.35 -11.10 -4.10
N GLN A 136 12.65 -12.24 -4.12
CA GLN A 136 13.13 -13.53 -4.62
C GLN A 136 12.87 -13.73 -6.13
N ARG A 137 12.33 -12.71 -6.82
CA ARG A 137 11.89 -12.76 -8.23
C ARG A 137 10.82 -13.84 -8.50
N LYS A 138 10.05 -14.21 -7.48
CA LYS A 138 8.84 -15.02 -7.63
C LYS A 138 7.64 -14.09 -7.91
N PRO A 139 6.60 -14.56 -8.61
CA PRO A 139 5.37 -13.80 -8.78
C PRO A 139 4.85 -13.24 -7.44
N PHE A 140 4.46 -11.97 -7.41
CA PHE A 140 3.87 -11.38 -6.21
C PHE A 140 2.36 -11.62 -6.22
N ASN A 141 1.89 -12.44 -5.26
CA ASN A 141 0.47 -12.78 -5.10
C ASN A 141 -0.21 -13.12 -6.43
N GLN A 142 -1.38 -12.52 -6.69
CA GLN A 142 -2.18 -12.79 -7.89
C GLN A 142 -1.96 -11.77 -9.01
N ILE A 143 -0.96 -10.89 -8.92
CA ILE A 143 -0.76 -9.78 -9.87
C ILE A 143 -0.66 -10.26 -11.32
N LEU A 144 0.05 -11.36 -11.55
CA LEU A 144 0.24 -11.88 -12.91
C LEU A 144 -1.05 -12.45 -13.54
N GLN A 145 -2.09 -12.70 -12.74
CA GLN A 145 -3.40 -13.10 -13.26
C GLN A 145 -4.14 -11.96 -13.97
N LEU A 146 -3.76 -10.70 -13.73
CA LEU A 146 -4.29 -9.55 -14.47
C LEU A 146 -3.72 -9.43 -15.89
N VAL A 147 -2.55 -10.01 -16.18
CA VAL A 147 -1.91 -9.90 -17.50
C VAL A 147 -2.80 -10.35 -18.66
N PRO A 148 -3.47 -11.52 -18.62
CA PRO A 148 -4.37 -11.93 -19.70
C PRO A 148 -5.70 -11.14 -19.73
N LEU A 149 -6.03 -10.41 -18.67
CA LEU A 149 -7.26 -9.63 -18.54
C LEU A 149 -7.06 -8.16 -18.94
N ALA A 150 -5.81 -7.70 -19.03
CA ALA A 150 -5.47 -6.30 -19.25
C ALA A 150 -5.29 -5.94 -20.72
N GLU A 151 -5.91 -4.84 -21.13
CA GLU A 151 -5.73 -4.22 -22.44
C GLU A 151 -4.35 -3.57 -22.59
N GLU A 152 -3.76 -3.11 -21.48
CA GLU A 152 -2.41 -2.57 -21.46
C GLU A 152 -1.57 -3.13 -20.31
N VAL A 153 -0.36 -3.60 -20.62
CA VAL A 153 0.63 -4.01 -19.62
C VAL A 153 1.94 -3.28 -19.88
N LEU A 154 2.36 -2.44 -18.93
CA LEU A 154 3.61 -1.69 -18.96
C LEU A 154 4.51 -2.14 -17.82
N LYS A 155 5.72 -2.64 -18.12
CA LYS A 155 6.74 -2.92 -17.10
C LYS A 155 7.81 -1.83 -17.07
N LEU A 156 7.76 -0.99 -16.05
CA LEU A 156 8.75 0.05 -15.78
C LEU A 156 10.07 -0.54 -15.30
N ARG A 157 11.14 0.23 -15.47
CA ARG A 157 12.49 -0.09 -15.02
C ARG A 157 13.00 1.03 -14.13
N ALA A 158 13.72 0.67 -13.08
CA ALA A 158 14.44 1.62 -12.23
C ALA A 158 15.88 1.79 -12.73
N ILE A 159 16.68 2.59 -12.02
CA ILE A 159 18.14 2.64 -12.19
C ILE A 159 18.79 1.75 -11.13
N CYS A 160 19.69 0.88 -11.54
CA CYS A 160 20.40 -0.01 -10.64
C CYS A 160 21.32 0.78 -9.71
N SER A 161 21.15 0.60 -8.40
CA SER A 161 21.92 1.31 -7.38
C SER A 161 23.43 0.96 -7.38
N HIS A 162 23.81 -0.15 -8.02
CA HIS A 162 25.18 -0.66 -8.02
C HIS A 162 25.97 -0.33 -9.30
N CYS A 163 25.33 -0.45 -10.46
CA CYS A 163 26.02 -0.28 -11.75
C CYS A 163 25.43 0.81 -12.65
N ARG A 164 24.38 1.51 -12.19
CA ARG A 164 23.70 2.60 -12.90
C ARG A 164 23.05 2.24 -14.25
N LYS A 165 23.02 0.95 -14.61
CA LYS A 165 22.22 0.42 -15.74
C LYS A 165 20.76 0.24 -15.33
N GLU A 166 19.91 -0.08 -16.29
CA GLU A 166 18.50 -0.34 -16.03
C GLU A 166 18.29 -1.54 -15.10
N ALA A 167 17.42 -1.36 -14.12
CA ALA A 167 17.07 -2.34 -13.10
C ALA A 167 15.64 -2.83 -13.31
N ALA A 168 15.48 -4.15 -13.36
CA ALA A 168 14.19 -4.82 -13.51
C ALA A 168 13.77 -5.58 -12.24
N PHE A 169 14.59 -5.57 -11.18
CA PHE A 169 14.38 -6.37 -9.99
C PHE A 169 14.55 -5.53 -8.73
N THR A 170 13.80 -5.89 -7.69
CA THR A 170 14.03 -5.45 -6.32
C THR A 170 14.91 -6.47 -5.61
N HIS A 171 15.97 -6.03 -4.94
CA HIS A 171 16.76 -6.85 -4.04
C HIS A 171 16.57 -6.35 -2.60
N ARG A 172 16.35 -7.26 -1.67
CA ARG A 172 16.29 -6.94 -0.23
C ARG A 172 17.71 -6.82 0.31
N ILE A 173 17.99 -5.82 1.15
CA ILE A 173 19.31 -5.58 1.76
C ILE A 173 19.51 -6.51 2.97
N GLY A 174 18.52 -6.63 3.87
CA GLY A 174 18.58 -7.47 5.07
C GLY A 174 18.45 -8.99 4.84
N HIS A 175 18.48 -9.76 5.94
CA HIS A 175 18.43 -11.23 5.95
C HIS A 175 17.04 -11.80 6.27
N GLU A 176 16.04 -10.94 6.47
CA GLU A 176 14.67 -11.34 6.75
C GLU A 176 14.11 -12.14 5.56
N GLU A 177 13.34 -13.19 5.84
CA GLU A 177 12.76 -14.07 4.83
C GLU A 177 11.29 -13.71 4.50
N ASP A 178 10.60 -12.99 5.39
CA ASP A 178 9.18 -12.64 5.25
C ASP A 178 8.91 -11.88 3.95
N ILE A 179 7.92 -12.28 3.16
CA ILE A 179 7.67 -11.66 1.84
C ILE A 179 7.15 -10.21 2.01
N GLU A 180 6.33 -9.97 3.03
CA GLU A 180 5.70 -8.69 3.33
C GLU A 180 6.48 -7.92 4.40
N VAL A 181 7.66 -7.42 4.05
CA VAL A 181 8.35 -6.43 4.88
C VAL A 181 8.14 -5.07 4.23
N VAL A 182 7.30 -4.25 4.84
CA VAL A 182 7.10 -2.86 4.42
C VAL A 182 8.39 -2.09 4.74
N GLY A 183 9.04 -1.60 3.69
CA GLY A 183 10.26 -0.82 3.80
C GLY A 183 10.53 -0.04 2.51
N GLY A 184 11.30 1.03 2.63
CA GLY A 184 11.79 1.88 1.55
C GLY A 184 13.21 1.51 1.12
N ALA A 185 14.02 2.53 0.87
CA ALA A 185 15.41 2.39 0.40
C ALA A 185 16.37 1.81 1.46
N GLU A 186 15.97 1.81 2.72
CA GLU A 186 16.69 1.21 3.85
C GLU A 186 16.63 -0.33 3.83
N ALA A 187 15.56 -0.90 3.29
CA ALA A 187 15.34 -2.35 3.25
C ALA A 187 15.53 -2.94 1.85
N TYR A 188 15.39 -2.13 0.79
CA TYR A 188 15.37 -2.59 -0.58
C TYR A 188 16.18 -1.71 -1.53
N THR A 189 16.72 -2.33 -2.58
CA THR A 189 17.47 -1.67 -3.65
C THR A 189 17.03 -2.16 -5.03
N ALA A 190 17.07 -1.29 -6.03
CA ALA A 190 16.85 -1.67 -7.42
C ALA A 190 18.13 -2.32 -8.02
N ALA A 191 17.98 -3.49 -8.62
CA ALA A 191 19.08 -4.26 -9.17
C ALA A 191 18.84 -4.64 -10.65
N CYS A 192 19.90 -4.52 -11.46
CA CYS A 192 19.94 -5.17 -12.77
C CYS A 192 20.18 -6.69 -12.59
N ARG A 193 20.04 -7.45 -13.68
CA ARG A 193 20.22 -8.92 -13.65
C ARG A 193 21.55 -9.36 -13.04
N ALA A 194 22.65 -8.76 -13.50
CA ALA A 194 23.99 -9.14 -13.05
C ALA A 194 24.23 -8.80 -11.57
N CYS A 195 23.85 -7.58 -11.15
CA CYS A 195 23.99 -7.16 -9.76
C CYS A 195 23.10 -7.97 -8.83
N TYR A 196 21.86 -8.30 -9.23
CA TYR A 196 20.97 -9.15 -8.43
C TYR A 196 21.64 -10.49 -8.11
N HIS A 197 22.16 -11.19 -9.13
CA HIS A 197 22.81 -12.49 -8.92
C HIS A 197 24.05 -12.41 -8.03
N ARG A 198 24.86 -11.36 -8.18
CA ARG A 198 26.03 -11.12 -7.32
C ARG A 198 25.62 -10.93 -5.87
N LEU A 199 24.68 -10.02 -5.62
CA LEU A 199 24.20 -9.71 -4.26
C LEU A 199 23.54 -10.92 -3.59
N THR A 200 22.84 -11.77 -4.36
CA THR A 200 22.28 -13.01 -3.81
C THR A 200 23.33 -14.06 -3.51
N ALA A 201 24.41 -14.14 -4.30
CA ALA A 201 25.50 -15.08 -4.06
C ALA A 201 26.30 -14.70 -2.80
N ASP A 202 26.56 -13.42 -2.59
CA ASP A 202 27.27 -12.92 -1.41
C ASP A 202 26.52 -13.24 -0.10
N LYS A 203 25.18 -13.27 -0.13
CA LYS A 203 24.35 -13.68 1.02
C LYS A 203 24.38 -15.17 1.34
N SER A 204 24.74 -16.00 0.37
CA SER A 204 24.81 -17.46 0.54
C SER A 204 26.15 -17.96 1.08
N GLN A 205 27.15 -17.08 1.22
CA GLN A 205 28.39 -17.43 1.89
C GLN A 205 28.22 -17.31 3.41
N PRO A 206 28.60 -18.34 4.20
CA PRO A 206 28.62 -18.20 5.65
C PRO A 206 29.57 -17.06 6.03
N ALA A 207 29.16 -16.25 7.02
CA ALA A 207 30.02 -15.21 7.57
C ALA A 207 31.42 -15.80 7.87
N PRO A 208 32.52 -15.08 7.58
CA PRO A 208 33.85 -15.54 7.95
C PRO A 208 33.82 -15.90 9.44
N LEU A 209 34.20 -17.13 9.77
CA LEU A 209 34.43 -17.54 11.15
C LEU A 209 35.46 -16.57 11.73
N THR A 210 35.01 -15.61 12.52
CA THR A 210 35.91 -14.71 13.23
C THR A 210 36.66 -15.57 14.24
N GLU A 211 37.95 -15.81 13.99
CA GLU A 211 38.84 -16.44 14.96
C GLU A 211 38.82 -15.65 16.28
N GLY A 212 38.85 -16.42 17.37
CA GLY A 212 38.52 -16.04 18.73
C GLY A 212 38.87 -14.63 19.19
N ARG A 213 37.85 -13.88 19.62
CA ARG A 213 38.01 -12.84 20.64
C ARG A 213 37.99 -13.53 22.02
N PRO A 214 39.00 -13.38 22.90
CA PRO A 214 38.98 -14.00 24.22
C PRO A 214 37.79 -13.46 25.03
N ARG A 215 37.00 -14.37 25.64
CA ARG A 215 35.92 -14.01 26.56
C ARG A 215 36.51 -13.31 27.79
N PRO A 216 35.91 -12.21 28.28
CA PRO A 216 36.31 -11.63 29.56
C PRO A 216 35.94 -12.60 30.69
N GLN A 217 36.91 -12.93 31.53
CA GLN A 217 36.76 -13.84 32.67
C GLN A 217 35.75 -13.27 33.68
N GLN A 218 34.70 -14.05 33.96
CA GLN A 218 33.73 -13.77 35.02
C GLN A 218 34.42 -13.97 36.39
N LYS A 219 34.63 -12.87 37.13
CA LYS A 219 35.04 -12.94 38.54
C LYS A 219 33.92 -13.56 39.36
N GLN A 220 34.19 -14.72 39.96
CA GLN A 220 33.33 -15.38 40.94
C GLN A 220 33.15 -14.47 42.17
N ARG A 221 31.90 -14.15 42.53
CA ARG A 221 31.57 -13.54 43.83
C ARG A 221 31.36 -14.66 44.84
N THR A 222 32.21 -14.72 45.85
CA THR A 222 32.02 -15.57 47.03
C THR A 222 30.96 -14.96 47.96
N ALA A 223 30.12 -15.81 48.53
CA ALA A 223 29.09 -15.45 49.51
C ALA A 223 29.68 -15.35 50.93
N PRO A 224 29.21 -14.46 51.81
CA PRO A 224 29.54 -14.52 53.23
C PRO A 224 28.48 -15.29 54.03
N ALA A 225 28.96 -16.06 55.00
CA ALA A 225 28.18 -16.82 55.97
C ALA A 225 27.75 -15.98 57.19
N LYS A 226 26.76 -16.55 57.90
CA LYS A 226 25.85 -16.02 58.93
C LYS A 226 26.51 -15.54 60.24
N THR A 227 25.83 -14.61 60.93
CA THR A 227 25.77 -14.55 62.41
C THR A 227 24.37 -14.12 62.90
N ARG A 228 23.92 -14.72 64.01
CA ARG A 228 22.66 -14.50 64.75
C ARG A 228 22.89 -13.57 65.96
N SER A 229 21.89 -12.75 66.32
CA SER A 229 21.30 -12.54 67.67
C SER A 229 20.50 -11.21 67.67
N MET A 230 19.20 -11.20 68.04
CA MET A 230 18.56 -11.04 69.36
C MET A 230 18.03 -9.59 69.62
N THR A 231 16.71 -9.53 69.90
CA THR A 231 15.98 -8.59 70.79
C THR A 231 15.83 -7.10 70.43
N GLY A 232 14.58 -6.59 70.57
CA GLY A 232 14.32 -5.16 70.81
C GLY A 232 12.99 -4.66 70.25
N ALA A 233 12.16 -4.08 71.12
CA ALA A 233 10.72 -3.86 70.96
C ALA A 233 10.29 -2.46 70.45
N ARG A 234 8.95 -2.29 70.33
CA ARG A 234 8.11 -1.05 70.28
C ARG A 234 7.89 -0.40 68.91
N ARG A 235 6.76 0.25 68.61
CA ARG A 235 5.32 0.21 68.98
C ARG A 235 4.67 1.30 68.09
N VAL A 236 3.51 1.02 67.48
CA VAL A 236 2.37 1.91 67.13
C VAL A 236 2.63 3.21 66.32
N LYS A 237 1.97 3.35 65.15
CA LYS A 237 0.71 4.13 65.01
C LYS A 237 0.11 4.02 63.60
N GLN A 238 -1.18 3.71 63.60
CA GLN A 238 -2.14 3.79 62.51
C GLN A 238 -2.57 5.25 62.28
N HIS A 239 -2.99 5.58 61.05
CA HIS A 239 -4.22 6.31 60.66
C HIS A 239 -4.17 6.40 59.11
N HIS A 240 -5.06 5.76 58.33
CA HIS A 240 -6.42 6.21 57.94
C HIS A 240 -6.45 7.71 57.54
N SER A 241 -6.99 8.17 56.42
CA SER A 241 -7.83 7.58 55.35
C SER A 241 -8.42 8.75 54.53
N HIS A 242 -8.89 8.51 53.29
CA HIS A 242 -9.96 9.25 52.58
C HIS A 242 -9.66 10.72 52.18
N ASP A 243 -10.22 11.36 51.16
CA ASP A 243 -10.96 10.99 49.94
C ASP A 243 -11.10 12.28 49.09
N GLU A 244 -11.44 12.10 47.81
CA GLU A 244 -12.35 12.93 47.00
C GLU A 244 -12.04 14.37 46.48
N ASN A 245 -12.33 14.48 45.17
CA ASN A 245 -13.14 15.49 44.45
C ASN A 245 -12.52 16.67 43.64
N THR A 246 -12.85 16.64 42.34
CA THR A 246 -13.09 17.68 41.29
C THR A 246 -13.92 18.91 41.76
N PRO A 247 -14.11 20.06 41.01
CA PRO A 247 -14.29 20.22 39.55
C PRO A 247 -13.83 21.56 38.86
N ALA A 248 -14.09 21.62 37.53
CA ALA A 248 -14.35 22.67 36.51
C ALA A 248 -14.16 24.23 36.69
N ASP A 249 -14.05 24.87 35.50
CA ASP A 249 -14.43 26.25 35.05
C ASP A 249 -13.38 27.36 34.84
N THR A 250 -13.29 27.88 33.59
CA THR A 250 -13.47 29.30 33.12
C THR A 250 -12.88 29.49 31.68
N VAL A 251 -13.66 29.73 30.61
CA VAL A 251 -14.30 30.96 30.05
C VAL A 251 -13.32 32.08 29.59
N ALA A 252 -13.27 32.38 28.27
CA ALA A 252 -13.51 33.71 27.63
C ALA A 252 -12.66 34.06 26.36
N LYS A 253 -13.38 34.23 25.24
CA LYS A 253 -13.32 35.30 24.19
C LYS A 253 -12.00 36.03 23.86
N THR A 254 -11.69 36.16 22.56
CA THR A 254 -11.55 37.47 21.87
C THR A 254 -11.67 37.32 20.34
N GLU A 255 -12.64 38.01 19.73
CA GLU A 255 -12.73 38.27 18.29
C GLU A 255 -11.88 39.51 17.93
N ARG A 256 -11.18 39.51 16.78
CA ARG A 256 -10.96 40.72 15.97
C ARG A 256 -10.92 40.40 14.47
N ARG A 257 -11.87 41.02 13.76
CA ARG A 257 -11.85 41.30 12.31
C ARG A 257 -10.57 42.03 11.92
N LEU A 258 -10.01 41.72 10.75
CA LEU A 258 -9.52 42.74 9.82
C LEU A 258 -9.70 42.26 8.37
N SER A 259 -10.35 43.14 7.62
CA SER A 259 -10.69 43.10 6.21
C SER A 259 -9.49 43.39 5.30
N GLY A 260 -9.49 42.76 4.12
CA GLY A 260 -9.17 43.41 2.85
C GLY A 260 -7.69 43.58 2.50
N LEU A 261 -7.24 42.86 1.47
CA LEU A 261 -6.32 43.41 0.48
C LEU A 261 -6.49 42.68 -0.86
N SER A 262 -6.99 43.48 -1.81
CA SER A 262 -7.02 43.24 -3.24
C SER A 262 -5.66 43.58 -3.84
N LEU A 263 -5.11 42.68 -4.65
CA LEU A 263 -4.04 42.91 -5.63
C LEU A 263 -4.42 42.03 -6.83
N ARG A 264 -4.98 42.59 -7.90
CA ARG A 264 -4.28 43.03 -9.12
C ARG A 264 -3.36 41.95 -9.71
#